data_AF-A0A1Z5LCX7-F1
#
_entry.id   AF-A0A1Z5LCX7-F1
#
_cell.length_a   1.000
_cell.length_b   1.000
_cell.length_c   1.000
_cell.angle_alpha   90.00
_cell.angle_beta   90.00
_cell.angle_gamma   90.00
#
_symmetry.space_group_name_H-M   'P 1'
#
loop_
_entity.id
_entity.type
_entity.pdbx_description
1 polymer ?
#
loop_
_entity_poly.entity_id
_entity_poly.type
_entity_poly.pdbx_seq_one_letter_code
_entity_poly.pdbx_strand_id
1 'polypeptide(L)'
;MDVQSNYTDFFEGTEKLLEVWFSRRDGKEENCDLRKIPRATWESLLKLVKCEIISYKKNEHLDSYVLSESSMFVSKRCFILKTCGSTTLLNAVKPLLFLVQELTGFGRSREQHGNHF
;
A
#
# COMPACT_ATOMS: atom_id res chain seq x y z
N MET A 1 -20.22 -36.30 -25.90
CA MET A 1 -20.26 -34.83 -25.73
C MET A 1 -21.03 -34.60 -24.46
N ASP A 2 -20.34 -34.38 -23.35
CA ASP A 2 -20.96 -33.91 -22.11
C ASP A 2 -19.96 -32.96 -21.46
N VAL A 3 -20.15 -31.66 -21.72
CA VAL A 3 -19.43 -30.60 -20.99
C VAL A 3 -20.19 -30.43 -19.68
N GLN A 4 -19.71 -31.11 -18.64
CA GLN A 4 -20.21 -30.89 -17.28
C GLN A 4 -19.78 -29.49 -16.83
N SER A 5 -20.73 -28.56 -16.85
CA SER A 5 -20.54 -27.18 -16.41
C SER A 5 -20.36 -27.13 -14.88
N ASN A 6 -19.12 -27.26 -14.41
CA ASN A 6 -18.74 -26.89 -13.04
C ASN A 6 -18.70 -25.36 -12.89
N TYR A 7 -19.86 -24.70 -13.04
CA TYR A 7 -19.98 -23.27 -12.80
C TYR A 7 -20.45 -23.03 -11.37
N THR A 8 -19.50 -23.01 -10.44
CA THR A 8 -19.64 -22.33 -9.14
C THR A 8 -18.46 -21.39 -8.93
N ASP A 9 -18.13 -20.58 -9.94
CA ASP A 9 -17.22 -19.45 -9.77
C ASP A 9 -17.98 -18.32 -9.05
N PHE A 10 -18.10 -18.45 -7.73
CA PHE A 10 -18.64 -17.40 -6.88
C PHE A 10 -17.61 -16.26 -6.81
N PHE A 11 -17.91 -15.15 -7.48
CA PHE A 11 -17.12 -13.93 -7.38
C PHE A 11 -17.70 -13.01 -6.32
N GLU A 12 -16.92 -12.73 -5.27
CA GLU A 12 -17.27 -11.71 -4.28
C GLU A 12 -16.95 -10.32 -4.85
N GLY A 13 -17.94 -9.70 -5.48
CA GLY A 13 -17.80 -8.37 -6.10
C GLY A 13 -17.74 -7.20 -5.12
N THR A 14 -17.86 -7.43 -3.82
CA THR A 14 -17.77 -6.36 -2.81
C THR A 14 -16.35 -5.85 -2.69
N GLU A 15 -16.18 -4.57 -3.03
CA GLU A 15 -14.92 -3.86 -2.91
C GLU A 15 -14.61 -3.50 -1.45
N LYS A 16 -13.35 -3.70 -1.07
CA LYS A 16 -12.78 -3.34 0.23
C LYS A 16 -11.75 -2.23 -0.01
N LEU A 17 -11.86 -1.14 0.75
CA LEU A 17 -11.00 0.04 0.64
C LEU A 17 -10.17 0.21 1.93
N LEU A 18 -8.86 0.32 1.77
CA LEU A 18 -7.95 0.77 2.82
C LEU A 18 -7.36 2.11 2.38
N GLU A 19 -7.62 3.14 3.17
CA GLU A 19 -7.10 4.49 2.96
C GLU A 19 -6.38 4.95 4.24
N VAL A 20 -5.11 5.32 4.11
CA VAL A 20 -4.27 5.72 5.23
C VAL A 20 -3.56 7.03 4.92
N TRP A 21 -3.80 8.02 5.78
CA TRP A 21 -3.15 9.32 5.72
C TRP A 21 -2.05 9.42 6.78
N PHE A 22 -0.85 9.79 6.34
CA PHE A 22 0.33 9.92 7.19
C PHE A 22 0.68 11.39 7.44
N SER A 23 1.04 11.68 8.68
CA SER A 23 1.49 13.00 9.11
C SER A 23 2.51 12.88 10.23
N ARG A 24 3.29 13.93 10.42
CA ARG A 24 4.19 14.06 11.58
C ARG A 24 3.64 15.03 12.59
N ARG A 25 3.74 14.66 13.87
CA ARG A 25 3.30 15.52 14.99
C ARG A 25 4.13 16.80 15.13
N ASP A 26 5.39 16.77 14.72
CA ASP A 26 6.29 17.93 14.79
C ASP A 26 6.19 18.86 13.57
N GLY A 27 5.29 18.57 12.62
CA GLY A 27 5.08 19.36 11.41
C GLY A 27 6.23 19.33 10.39
N LYS A 28 7.34 18.61 10.65
CA LYS A 28 8.53 18.59 9.79
C LYS A 28 8.40 17.61 8.63
N GLU A 29 7.50 17.91 7.69
CA GLU A 29 7.12 17.00 6.60
C GLU A 29 7.78 17.29 5.25
N GLU A 30 8.75 18.21 5.21
CA GLU A 30 9.52 18.60 4.02
C GLU A 30 10.13 17.37 3.33
N ASN A 31 10.68 16.46 4.12
CA ASN A 31 11.35 15.25 3.64
C ASN A 31 10.44 14.02 3.55
N CYS A 32 9.16 14.16 3.90
CA CYS A 32 8.24 13.03 3.97
C CYS A 32 7.51 12.80 2.65
N ASP A 33 7.64 11.62 2.07
CA ASP A 33 6.94 11.27 0.83
C ASP A 33 6.82 9.75 0.68
N LEU A 34 5.59 9.23 0.65
CA LEU A 34 5.34 7.80 0.46
C LEU A 34 5.83 7.28 -0.89
N ARG A 35 5.89 8.16 -1.90
CA ARG A 35 6.32 7.80 -3.26
C ARG A 35 7.82 7.51 -3.35
N LYS A 36 8.57 7.75 -2.27
CA LYS A 36 9.98 7.33 -2.13
C LYS A 36 10.12 5.82 -1.89
N ILE A 37 9.05 5.11 -1.51
CA ILE A 37 9.09 3.65 -1.32
C ILE A 37 9.38 2.99 -2.67
N PRO A 38 10.43 2.15 -2.78
CA PRO A 38 10.75 1.47 -4.02
C PRO A 38 9.63 0.54 -4.48
N ARG A 39 9.43 0.43 -5.79
CA ARG A 39 8.44 -0.47 -6.39
C ARG A 39 8.55 -1.92 -5.89
N ALA A 40 9.76 -2.47 -5.77
CA ALA A 40 9.97 -3.84 -5.28
C ALA A 40 9.43 -4.05 -3.84
N THR A 41 9.44 -2.99 -3.03
CA THR A 41 8.87 -3.00 -1.69
C THR A 41 7.33 -3.06 -1.75
N TRP A 42 6.72 -2.30 -2.67
CA TRP A 42 5.28 -2.41 -2.93
C TRP A 42 4.88 -3.79 -3.44
N GLU A 43 5.65 -4.37 -4.36
CA GLU A 43 5.41 -5.74 -4.84
C GLU A 43 5.47 -6.77 -3.70
N SER A 44 6.40 -6.60 -2.75
CA SER A 44 6.49 -7.45 -1.56
C SER A 44 5.28 -7.30 -0.64
N LEU A 45 4.77 -6.07 -0.45
CA LEU A 45 3.56 -5.81 0.32
C LEU A 45 2.32 -6.43 -0.35
N LEU A 46 2.18 -6.25 -1.67
CA LEU A 46 1.02 -6.71 -2.45
C LEU A 46 0.95 -8.24 -2.52
N LYS A 47 2.09 -8.94 -2.51
CA LYS A 47 2.13 -10.41 -2.38
C LYS A 47 1.46 -10.92 -1.11
N LEU A 48 1.50 -10.18 0.01
CA LEU A 48 0.84 -10.57 1.26
C LEU A 48 -0.69 -10.57 1.16
N VAL A 49 -1.22 -9.80 0.21
CA VAL A 49 -2.65 -9.69 -0.08
C VAL A 49 -3.00 -10.31 -1.44
N LYS A 50 -2.12 -11.16 -2.00
CA LYS A 50 -2.33 -11.89 -3.26
C LYS A 50 -2.64 -10.98 -4.46
N CYS A 51 -2.07 -9.78 -4.48
CA CYS A 51 -2.18 -8.86 -5.61
C CYS A 51 -0.86 -8.78 -6.37
N GLU A 52 -0.93 -8.59 -7.69
CA GLU A 52 0.22 -8.36 -8.56
C GLU A 52 0.04 -7.06 -9.34
N ILE A 53 1.14 -6.34 -9.59
CA ILE A 53 1.13 -5.10 -10.39
C ILE A 53 1.11 -5.45 -11.87
N ILE A 54 0.04 -5.05 -12.56
CA ILE A 54 -0.10 -5.20 -14.02
C ILE A 54 0.45 -3.96 -14.74
N SER A 55 0.10 -2.78 -14.25
CA SER A 55 0.46 -1.52 -14.91
C SER A 55 0.69 -0.41 -13.89
N TYR A 56 1.48 0.58 -14.28
CA TYR A 56 1.89 1.72 -13.47
C TYR A 56 1.86 3.01 -14.29
N LYS A 57 1.33 4.08 -13.70
CA LYS A 57 1.40 5.43 -14.24
C LYS A 57 1.66 6.42 -13.12
N LYS A 58 2.51 7.40 -13.37
CA LYS A 58 2.84 8.47 -12.42
C LYS A 58 2.54 9.85 -12.97
N ASN A 59 2.23 10.77 -12.08
CA ASN A 59 2.23 12.21 -12.33
C ASN A 59 2.89 12.94 -11.15
N GLU A 60 2.80 14.27 -11.14
CA GLU A 60 3.42 15.11 -10.10
C GLU A 60 2.89 14.83 -8.68
N HIS A 61 1.69 14.28 -8.54
CA HIS A 61 0.99 14.14 -7.27
C HIS A 61 0.74 12.69 -6.85
N LEU A 62 0.74 11.76 -7.80
CA LEU A 62 0.18 10.42 -7.63
C LEU A 62 0.96 9.37 -8.43
N ASP A 63 1.22 8.26 -7.76
CA ASP A 63 1.67 7.01 -8.33
C ASP A 63 0.48 6.04 -8.33
N SER A 64 0.00 5.67 -9.53
CA SER A 64 -1.18 4.83 -9.74
C SER A 64 -0.78 3.46 -10.26
N TYR A 65 -1.34 2.41 -9.66
CA TYR A 65 -1.06 1.02 -9.99
C TYR A 65 -2.37 0.28 -10.30
N VAL A 66 -2.41 -0.34 -11.48
CA VAL A 66 -3.45 -1.32 -11.83
C VAL A 66 -2.94 -2.68 -11.37
N LEU A 67 -3.77 -3.42 -10.63
CA LEU A 67 -3.45 -4.73 -10.10
C LEU A 67 -4.37 -5.79 -10.72
N SER A 68 -4.02 -7.08 -10.57
CA SER A 68 -4.75 -8.23 -11.13
C SER A 68 -6.28 -8.18 -10.97
N GLU A 69 -6.77 -7.78 -9.79
CA GLU A 69 -8.20 -7.60 -9.52
C GLU A 69 -8.43 -6.38 -8.61
N SER A 70 -7.59 -5.36 -8.72
CA SER A 70 -7.45 -4.34 -7.67
C SER A 70 -6.81 -3.06 -8.20
N SER A 71 -6.75 -2.03 -7.35
CA SER A 71 -5.97 -0.82 -7.66
C SER A 71 -5.29 -0.28 -6.41
N MET A 72 -4.13 0.35 -6.59
CA MET A 72 -3.38 1.01 -5.52
C MET A 72 -2.95 2.40 -5.97
N PHE A 73 -3.07 3.37 -5.07
CA PHE A 73 -2.70 4.76 -5.32
C PHE A 73 -1.83 5.28 -4.17
N VAL A 74 -0.74 5.94 -4.52
CA VAL A 74 0.22 6.48 -3.56
C VAL A 74 0.48 7.96 -3.86
N SER A 75 0.07 8.84 -2.97
CA SER A 75 0.43 10.26 -3.01
C SER A 75 1.51 10.57 -1.98
N LYS A 76 1.92 11.83 -1.83
CA LYS A 76 2.91 12.23 -0.81
C LYS A 76 2.57 11.71 0.58
N ARG A 77 1.29 11.65 0.95
CA ARG A 77 0.83 11.35 2.32
C ARG A 77 -0.29 10.32 2.41
N CYS A 78 -0.90 9.95 1.29
CA CYS A 78 -2.02 9.03 1.28
C CYS A 78 -1.63 7.73 0.56
N PHE A 79 -1.91 6.62 1.21
CA PHE A 79 -1.88 5.29 0.63
C PHE A 79 -3.30 4.79 0.50
N ILE A 80 -3.69 4.37 -0.71
CA ILE A 80 -4.98 3.75 -1.00
C ILE A 80 -4.74 2.38 -1.61
N LEU A 81 -5.39 1.36 -1.07
CA LEU A 81 -5.45 0.02 -1.64
C LEU A 81 -6.90 -0.45 -1.71
N LYS A 82 -7.37 -0.68 -2.93
CA LYS A 82 -8.70 -1.16 -3.25
C LYS A 82 -8.60 -2.59 -3.73
N THR A 83 -9.33 -3.49 -3.08
CA THR A 83 -9.32 -4.92 -3.42
C THR A 83 -10.73 -5.47 -3.50
N CYS A 84 -10.94 -6.51 -4.29
CA CYS A 84 -12.18 -7.28 -4.30
C CYS A 84 -11.89 -8.76 -4.00
N GLY A 85 -12.92 -9.61 -4.05
CA GLY A 85 -12.77 -11.03 -3.81
C GLY A 85 -12.40 -11.37 -2.36
N SER A 86 -11.71 -12.50 -2.21
CA SER A 86 -11.29 -13.08 -0.92
C SER A 86 -10.02 -12.44 -0.32
N THR A 87 -9.63 -11.26 -0.81
CA THR A 87 -8.40 -10.58 -0.40
C THR A 87 -8.45 -10.16 1.08
N THR A 88 -7.44 -10.54 1.85
CA THR A 88 -7.31 -10.21 3.28
C THR A 88 -6.66 -8.84 3.48
N LEU A 89 -7.35 -7.77 3.07
CA LEU A 89 -6.83 -6.40 3.01
C LEU A 89 -6.17 -5.92 4.32
N LEU A 90 -6.73 -6.27 5.48
CA LEU A 90 -6.20 -5.85 6.79
C LEU A 90 -4.81 -6.43 7.11
N ASN A 91 -4.40 -7.52 6.45
CA ASN A 91 -3.05 -8.07 6.61
C ASN A 91 -1.96 -7.14 6.06
N ALA A 92 -2.30 -6.20 5.16
CA ALA A 92 -1.36 -5.20 4.67
C ALA A 92 -1.07 -4.07 5.68
N VAL A 93 -1.92 -3.86 6.68
CA VAL A 93 -1.84 -2.67 7.57
C VAL A 93 -0.53 -2.66 8.37
N LYS A 94 -0.20 -3.74 9.09
CA LYS A 94 1.03 -3.78 9.91
C LYS A 94 2.30 -3.66 9.05
N PRO A 95 2.46 -4.44 7.96
CA PRO A 95 3.60 -4.27 7.05
C PRO A 95 3.69 -2.87 6.45
N LEU A 96 2.57 -2.28 6.02
CA LEU A 96 2.53 -0.91 5.49
C LEU A 96 3.09 0.10 6.51
N LEU A 97 2.64 0.04 7.76
CA LEU A 97 3.12 0.95 8.82
C LEU A 97 4.63 0.82 9.04
N PHE A 98 5.17 -0.40 8.99
CA PHE A 98 6.61 -0.64 9.10
C PHE A 98 7.39 -0.03 7.94
N LEU A 99 6.93 -0.25 6.70
CA LEU A 99 7.57 0.32 5.50
C LEU A 99 7.61 1.84 5.53
N VAL A 100 6.50 2.46 5.94
CA VAL A 100 6.38 3.92 6.01
C VAL A 100 7.27 4.49 7.12
N GLN A 101 7.38 3.81 8.26
CA GLN A 101 8.29 4.22 9.32
C GLN A 101 9.76 4.22 8.85
N GLU A 102 10.17 3.19 8.12
CA GLU A 102 11.58 3.00 7.74
C GLU A 102 12.00 3.83 6.52
N LEU A 103 11.09 4.09 5.55
CA LEU A 103 11.49 4.53 4.21
C LEU A 103 11.07 5.96 3.84
N THR A 104 10.12 6.57 4.55
CA THR A 104 9.44 7.79 4.03
C THR A 104 9.50 8.99 4.96
N GLY A 105 10.25 8.92 6.06
CA GLY A 105 10.39 10.02 7.01
C GLY A 105 9.16 10.27 7.90
N PHE A 106 8.05 9.54 7.71
CA PHE A 106 6.85 9.60 8.57
C PHE A 106 7.04 8.82 9.90
N GLY A 107 8.17 8.13 10.07
CA GLY A 107 8.56 7.51 11.33
C GLY A 107 8.89 8.52 12.43
N ARG A 108 8.98 8.04 13.68
CA ARG A 108 9.43 8.86 14.82
C ARG A 108 10.80 9.46 14.53
N SER A 109 10.96 10.75 14.78
CA SER A 109 12.28 11.36 14.94
C SER A 109 13.06 10.53 15.96
N ARG A 110 14.18 9.93 15.56
CA ARG A 110 15.19 9.53 16.54
C ARG A 110 15.70 10.84 17.13
N GLU A 111 15.11 11.27 18.24
CA GLU A 111 15.78 12.22 19.11
C GLU A 111 17.13 11.59 19.44
N GLN A 112 18.19 12.25 18.97
CA GLN A 112 19.55 11.95 19.38
C GLN A 112 19.54 12.06 20.90
N HIS A 113 19.55 10.92 21.60
CA HIS A 113 19.88 10.92 23.00
C HIS A 113 21.28 11.52 23.08
N GLY A 114 21.37 12.75 23.56
CA GLY A 114 22.64 13.40 23.80
C GLY A 114 23.46 12.50 24.72
N ASN A 115 24.64 12.10 24.26
CA ASN A 115 25.69 11.70 25.19
C ASN A 115 26.04 12.95 25.98
N HIS A 116 25.44 13.06 27.16
CA HIS A 116 25.92 13.90 28.25
C HIS A 116 26.45 12.96 29.32
N PHE A 117 27.72 12.60 29.15
CA PHE A 117 28.66 12.27 30.22
C PHE A 117 30.00 12.87 29.84
#